data_AF-A0A6N9QJ83-F1
#
_entry.id   AF-A0A6N9QJ83-F1
#
_cell.length_a   1.000
_cell.length_b   1.000
_cell.length_c   1.000
_cell.angle_alpha   90.00
_cell.angle_beta   90.00
_cell.angle_gamma   90.00
#
_symmetry.space_group_name_H-M   'P 1'
#
loop_
_entity.id
_entity.type
_entity.pdbx_description
1 polymer ?
#
loop_
_entity_poly.entity_id
_entity_poly.type
_entity_poly.pdbx_seq_one_letter_code
_entity_poly.pdbx_strand_id
1 'polypeptide(L)' 'MERSFGAVFFPIYDRKMVSGEITFGQLGLSKEDFTRICTEKDFVPDQKTIEKLCEKMGLADDEAARLLEFAQG' A
#
# COMPACT_ATOMS: atom_id res chain seq x y z
N MET A 1 -15.95 9.00 7.56
CA MET A 1 -15.60 7.83 6.70
C MET A 1 -14.44 7.14 7.39
N GLU A 2 -14.63 5.90 7.81
CA GLU A 2 -13.51 5.04 8.24
C GLU A 2 -12.59 4.87 7.03
N ARG A 3 -11.37 5.44 7.10
CA ARG A 3 -10.34 5.17 6.11
C ARG A 3 -9.54 3.98 6.63
N SER A 4 -9.45 2.91 5.84
CA SER A 4 -8.51 1.81 6.07
C SER A 4 -7.29 1.98 5.17
N PHE A 5 -6.18 1.33 5.53
CA PHE A 5 -4.99 1.27 4.68
C PHE A 5 -5.35 0.77 3.27
N GLY A 6 -6.13 -0.32 3.17
CA GLY A 6 -6.58 -0.87 1.90
C GLY A 6 -7.35 0.13 1.03
N ALA A 7 -8.22 0.95 1.64
CA ALA A 7 -9.01 1.95 0.90
C ALA A 7 -8.14 3.04 0.24
N VAL A 8 -6.95 3.33 0.78
CA VAL A 8 -5.98 4.27 0.21
C VAL A 8 -5.00 3.56 -0.72
N PHE A 9 -4.56 2.35 -0.36
CA PHE A 9 -3.61 1.56 -1.12
C PHE A 9 -4.15 1.09 -2.47
N PHE A 10 -5.35 0.51 -2.52
CA PHE A 10 -5.86 -0.12 -3.76
C PHE A 10 -6.00 0.84 -4.94
N PRO A 11 -6.51 2.08 -4.80
CA PRO A 11 -6.58 3.02 -5.91
C PRO A 11 -5.20 3.37 -6.51
N ILE A 12 -4.18 3.49 -5.67
CA ILE A 12 -2.81 3.81 -6.09
C ILE A 12 -2.19 2.57 -6.78
N TYR A 13 -2.35 1.40 -6.16
CA TYR A 13 -1.91 0.12 -6.69
C TYR A 13 -2.53 -0.17 -8.06
N ASP A 14 -3.85 -0.05 -8.18
CA ASP A 14 -4.58 -0.31 -9.42
C ASP A 14 -4.14 0.62 -10.54
N ARG A 15 -4.04 1.93 -10.28
CA ARG A 15 -3.55 2.92 -11.25
C ARG A 15 -2.17 2.54 -11.79
N LYS A 16 -1.23 2.21 -10.89
CA LYS A 16 0.16 1.90 -11.25
C LYS A 16 0.32 0.53 -11.90
N MET A 17 -0.51 -0.45 -11.53
CA MET A 17 -0.55 -1.76 -12.19
C MET A 17 -1.09 -1.63 -13.62
N VAL A 18 -2.18 -0.89 -13.80
CA VAL A 18 -2.81 -0.68 -15.11
C VAL A 18 -1.92 0.14 -16.03
N SER A 19 -1.17 1.12 -15.52
CA SER A 19 -0.18 1.87 -16.30
C SER A 19 1.08 1.06 -16.62
N GLY A 20 1.29 -0.08 -15.97
CA GLY A 20 2.49 -0.89 -16.10
C GLY A 20 3.73 -0.28 -15.42
N GLU A 21 3.55 0.74 -14.57
CA GLU A 21 4.63 1.32 -13.75
C GLU A 21 5.16 0.30 -12.74
N ILE A 22 4.30 -0.59 -12.26
CA ILE A 22 4.63 -1.61 -11.27
C ILE A 22 4.07 -2.98 -11.67
N THR A 23 4.64 -4.01 -11.07
CA THR A 23 4.09 -5.38 -11.08
C THR A 23 3.91 -5.85 -9.65
N PHE A 24 3.01 -6.82 -9.44
CA PHE A 24 2.78 -7.40 -8.11
C PHE A 24 4.07 -7.90 -7.43
N GLY A 25 4.98 -8.52 -8.20
CA GLY A 25 6.26 -9.02 -7.68
C GLY A 25 7.21 -7.93 -7.20
N GLN A 26 7.03 -6.67 -7.62
CA GLN A 26 7.86 -5.56 -7.19
C GLN A 26 7.41 -4.95 -5.87
N LEU A 27 6.15 -5.15 -5.44
CA LEU A 27 5.59 -4.54 -4.23
C LEU A 27 6.36 -4.89 -2.95
N GLY A 28 7.06 -6.01 -2.93
CA GLY A 28 7.73 -6.50 -1.73
C GLY A 28 6.75 -6.98 -0.64
N LEU A 29 5.46 -7.12 -0.97
CA LEU A 29 4.43 -7.69 -0.11
C LEU A 29 4.34 -9.21 -0.31
N SER A 30 4.16 -9.93 0.79
CA SER A 30 3.79 -11.34 0.71
C SER A 30 2.35 -11.48 0.21
N LYS A 31 2.03 -12.61 -0.42
CA LYS A 31 0.63 -12.92 -0.78
C LYS A 31 -0.29 -12.90 0.44
N GLU A 32 0.22 -13.31 1.60
CA GLU A 32 -0.50 -13.25 2.86
C GLU A 32 -0.81 -11.80 3.23
N ASP A 33 0.19 -10.93 3.38
CA ASP A 33 -0.01 -9.50 3.67
C ASP A 33 -0.98 -8.82 2.70
N PHE A 34 -0.85 -9.11 1.40
CA PHE A 34 -1.77 -8.59 0.40
C PHE A 34 -3.21 -9.08 0.62
N THR A 35 -3.39 -10.36 0.91
CA THR A 35 -4.71 -10.93 1.23
C THR A 35 -5.29 -10.25 2.47
N ARG A 36 -4.47 -10.03 3.50
CA ARG A 36 -4.86 -9.35 4.73
C ARG A 36 -5.30 -7.91 4.46
N ILE A 37 -4.57 -7.16 3.62
CA ILE A 37 -4.98 -5.80 3.18
C ILE A 37 -6.34 -5.83 2.45
N CYS A 38 -6.62 -6.89 1.68
CA CYS A 38 -7.91 -7.06 0.99
C CYS A 38 -9.07 -7.39 1.95
N THR A 39 -8.84 -8.21 2.97
CA THR A 39 -9.90 -8.84 3.77
C THR A 39 -10.07 -8.25 5.17
N GLU A 40 -9.00 -7.77 5.79
CA GLU A 40 -8.98 -7.21 7.14
C GLU A 40 -8.99 -5.67 7.06
N LYS A 41 -10.09 -5.06 7.48
CA LYS A 41 -10.23 -3.59 7.45
C LYS A 41 -9.22 -2.85 8.33
N ASP A 42 -8.84 -3.46 9.45
CA ASP A 42 -7.94 -2.87 10.44
C ASP A 42 -6.48 -3.32 10.26
N PHE A 43 -6.20 -4.15 9.24
CA PHE A 43 -4.84 -4.56 8.97
C PHE A 43 -4.06 -3.41 8.35
N VAL A 44 -3.01 -2.99 9.05
CA VAL A 44 -2.02 -2.04 8.58
C VAL A 44 -0.66 -2.73 8.63
N PRO A 45 0.10 -2.78 7.52
CA PRO A 45 1.46 -3.28 7.55
C PRO A 45 2.34 -2.41 8.46
N ASP A 46 3.45 -2.95 8.95
CA ASP A 46 4.39 -2.15 9.74
C ASP A 46 5.02 -1.03 8.90
N GLN A 47 5.49 0.01 9.59
CA GLN A 47 6.08 1.19 8.93
C GLN A 47 7.16 0.82 7.90
N LYS A 48 8.06 -0.13 8.19
CA LYS A 48 9.14 -0.49 7.26
C LYS A 48 8.60 -1.17 6.00
N THR A 49 7.53 -1.94 6.14
CA THR A 49 6.83 -2.56 5.01
C THR A 49 6.17 -1.49 4.14
N ILE A 50 5.52 -0.49 4.75
CA ILE A 50 4.90 0.62 4.03
C ILE A 50 5.95 1.48 3.33
N GLU A 51 7.07 1.79 3.98
CA GLU A 51 8.18 2.55 3.38
C GLU A 51 8.71 1.84 2.13
N LYS A 52 9.04 0.54 2.25
CA LYS A 52 9.49 -0.26 1.12
C LYS A 52 8.45 -0.33 0.00
N LEU A 53 7.18 -0.49 0.34
CA LEU A 53 6.09 -0.50 -0.62
C LEU A 53 6.04 0.81 -1.40
N CYS A 54 6.15 1.95 -0.70
CA CYS A 54 6.16 3.27 -1.32
C CYS A 54 7.37 3.45 -2.27
N GLU A 55 8.56 3.05 -1.83
CA GLU A 55 9.78 3.08 -2.64
C GLU A 55 9.64 2.21 -3.89
N LYS A 56 9.14 0.98 -3.75
CA LYS A 56 8.97 0.04 -4.85
C LYS A 56 7.92 0.46 -5.86
N MET A 57 6.86 1.13 -5.38
CA MET A 57 5.81 1.65 -6.25
C MET A 57 6.20 2.98 -6.91
N GLY A 58 7.29 3.62 -6.49
CA GLY A 58 7.68 4.95 -6.94
C GLY A 58 6.55 5.96 -6.68
N LEU A 59 6.04 5.96 -5.44
CA LEU A 59 5.00 6.89 -5.02
C LEU A 59 5.56 8.30 -4.89
N ALA A 60 4.73 9.31 -5.20
CA ALA A 60 5.04 10.68 -4.85
C ALA A 60 5.00 10.88 -3.33
N ASP A 61 5.68 11.90 -2.82
CA ASP A 61 5.74 12.20 -1.38
C ASP A 61 4.34 12.33 -0.75
N ASP A 62 3.35 12.85 -1.48
CA ASP A 62 1.98 12.98 -0.98
C ASP A 62 1.23 11.63 -0.89
N GLU A 63 1.45 10.74 -1.85
CA GLU A 63 0.86 9.39 -1.87
C GLU A 63 1.49 8.52 -0.79
N ALA A 64 2.82 8.61 -0.62
CA ALA A 64 3.56 7.91 0.41
C ALA A 64 3.17 8.39 1.82
N ALA A 65 3.05 9.71 2.02
CA ALA A 65 2.62 10.28 3.30
C ALA A 65 1.26 9.74 3.72
N ARG A 66 0.29 9.67 2.81
CA ARG A 66 -1.05 9.13 3.11
C ARG A 66 -1.04 7.68 3.57
N LEU A 67 -0.13 6.85 3.03
CA LEU A 67 0.00 5.46 3.46
C LEU A 67 0.74 5.35 4.80
N LEU A 68 1.75 6.19 5.03
CA LEU A 68 2.53 6.22 6.27
C LEU A 68 1.73 6.76 7.46
N GLU A 69 0.72 7.61 7.25
CA GLU A 69 -0.20 8.06 8.32
C GLU A 69 -0.87 6.89 9.05
N PHE A 70 -1.13 5.78 8.36
CA PHE A 70 -1.73 4.58 8.98
C PHE A 70 -0.75 3.81 9.87
N ALA A 71 0.55 3.92 9.61
CA ALA A 71 1.59 3.23 10.39
C ALA A 71 1.84 3.89 11.75
N GLN A 72 1.36 5.13 11.94
CA GLN A 72 1.58 5.96 13.13
C GLN A 72 0.36 6.02 14.06
N GLY A 73 -0.70 5.24 13.77
CA GLY A 73 -1.97 5.22 14.50
C GLY A 73 -2.07 4.10 15.54
#